data_AF-A0AAV0XST4-F1
#
_entry.id   AF-A0AAV0XST4-F1
#
_cell.length_a   1.000
_cell.length_b   1.000
_cell.length_c   1.000
_cell.angle_alpha   90.00
_cell.angle_beta   90.00
_cell.angle_gamma   90.00
#
_symmetry.space_group_name_H-M   'P 1'
#
loop_
_entity.id
_entity.type
_entity.pdbx_description
1 polymer ?
#
loop_
_entity_poly.entity_id
_entity_poly.type
_entity_poly.pdbx_seq_one_letter_code
_entity_poly.pdbx_strand_id
1 'polypeptide(L)'
;MYNEVPRISTQYSKFDLQVIDTEWRKLKIIDLCDTIKTIKYVDEFWTSLYNWECDGEFKFKNVASFVLKILSLPHSSVDCERVFSKVNLVKTKVRNRLQVESLNGLLLSSEHIKGTTCIHFNPTKLMIDSMNVTMYHYEPTETEISNDVVEFGNFTS
;
A
#
# COMPACT_ATOMS: atom_id res chain seq x y z
N MET A 1 -7.62 25.36 0.59
CA MET A 1 -6.26 24.86 0.81
C MET A 1 -6.09 23.65 -0.07
N TYR A 2 -5.18 23.69 -1.05
CA TYR A 2 -4.89 22.52 -1.87
C TYR A 2 -4.05 21.56 -1.03
N ASN A 3 -4.58 20.38 -0.71
CA ASN A 3 -3.81 19.32 -0.11
C ASN A 3 -2.80 18.84 -1.16
N GLU A 4 -1.53 19.18 -0.97
CA GLU A 4 -0.47 18.67 -1.82
C GLU A 4 -0.39 17.16 -1.65
N VAL A 5 -0.49 16.42 -2.75
CA VAL A 5 -0.28 14.98 -2.78
C VAL A 5 1.06 14.67 -2.10
N PRO A 6 1.15 13.71 -1.18
CA PRO A 6 2.40 13.36 -0.52
C PRO A 6 3.43 12.92 -1.57
N ARG A 7 4.28 13.86 -1.97
CA ARG A 7 5.36 13.59 -2.92
C ARG A 7 6.44 12.82 -2.18
N ILE A 8 6.83 11.66 -2.69
CA ILE A 8 7.96 10.88 -2.15
C ILE A 8 9.20 11.78 -1.97
N SER A 9 9.39 12.79 -2.82
CA SER A 9 10.51 13.73 -2.75
C SER A 9 10.59 14.57 -1.47
N THR A 10 9.50 14.76 -0.72
CA THR A 10 9.52 15.52 0.54
C THR A 10 9.96 14.67 1.74
N GLN A 11 9.99 13.34 1.59
CA GLN A 11 10.45 12.41 2.63
C GLN A 11 11.96 12.17 2.64
N TYR A 12 12.67 12.60 1.59
CA TYR A 12 14.11 12.39 1.44
C TYR A 12 14.85 13.73 1.46
N SER A 13 15.87 13.85 2.30
CA SER A 13 16.76 15.00 2.25
C SER A 13 17.66 14.94 1.00
N LYS A 14 18.28 16.06 0.65
CA LYS A 14 19.30 16.08 -0.44
C LYS A 14 20.43 15.08 -0.19
N PHE A 15 20.77 14.83 1.07
CA PHE A 15 21.79 13.87 1.46
C PHE A 15 21.33 12.43 1.16
N ASP A 16 20.09 12.09 1.52
CA ASP A 16 19.55 10.75 1.27
C ASP A 16 19.46 10.43 -0.23
N LEU A 17 19.05 11.42 -1.04
CA LEU A 17 19.01 11.29 -2.49
C LEU A 17 20.41 11.09 -3.08
N GLN A 18 21.44 11.74 -2.52
CA GLN A 18 22.82 11.56 -2.94
C GLN A 18 23.35 10.15 -2.60
N VAL A 19 22.98 9.61 -1.43
CA VAL A 19 23.31 8.23 -1.05
C VAL A 19 22.66 7.24 -2.01
N ILE A 20 21.36 7.41 -2.28
CA ILE A 20 20.61 6.57 -3.23
C ILE A 20 21.22 6.62 -4.63
N ASP A 21 21.55 7.82 -5.15
CA ASP A 21 22.20 7.96 -6.46
C ASP A 21 23.59 7.31 -6.50
N THR A 22 24.35 7.42 -5.41
CA THR A 22 25.67 6.76 -5.29
C THR A 22 25.53 5.24 -5.34
N GLU A 23 24.59 4.67 -4.57
CA GLU A 23 24.29 3.24 -4.58
C GLU A 23 23.81 2.77 -5.97
N TRP A 24 22.93 3.54 -6.61
CA TRP A 24 22.42 3.26 -7.95
C TRP A 24 23.55 3.22 -9.00
N ARG A 25 24.51 4.14 -8.93
CA ARG A 25 25.68 4.12 -9.83
C ARG A 25 26.60 2.94 -9.55
N LYS A 26 26.81 2.59 -8.28
CA LYS A 26 27.59 1.41 -7.88
C LYS A 26 26.97 0.11 -8.38
N LEU A 27 25.64 0.01 -8.40
CA LEU A 27 24.91 -1.17 -8.90
C LEU A 27 25.24 -1.48 -10.37
N LYS A 28 25.52 -0.46 -11.19
CA LYS A 28 25.88 -0.65 -12.61
C LYS A 28 27.29 -1.19 -12.82
N ILE A 29 28.16 -1.02 -11.84
CA ILE A 29 29.58 -1.36 -11.91
C ILE A 29 29.85 -2.68 -11.21
N ILE A 30 29.07 -3.01 -10.19
CA ILE A 30 29.26 -4.24 -9.43
C ILE A 30 28.82 -5.46 -10.24
N ASP A 31 29.61 -6.53 -10.14
CA ASP A 31 29.20 -7.81 -10.69
C ASP A 31 28.29 -8.51 -9.67
N LEU A 32 26.98 -8.47 -9.94
CA LEU A 32 25.99 -9.16 -9.11
C LEU A 32 26.15 -10.68 -9.25
N CYS A 33 25.90 -11.42 -8.17
CA CYS A 33 25.85 -12.87 -8.21
C CYS A 33 24.77 -13.36 -9.21
N ASP A 34 25.03 -14.48 -9.88
CA ASP A 34 24.12 -15.07 -10.86
C ASP A 34 22.73 -15.40 -10.27
N THR A 35 22.66 -15.64 -8.96
CA THR A 35 21.39 -15.84 -8.25
C THR A 35 20.49 -14.60 -8.28
N ILE A 36 21.05 -13.39 -8.22
CA ILE A 36 20.27 -12.14 -8.29
C ILE A 36 19.95 -11.79 -9.75
N LYS A 37 20.88 -12.03 -10.67
CA LYS A 37 20.71 -11.75 -12.10
C LYS A 37 19.62 -12.59 -12.78
N THR A 38 19.34 -13.78 -12.24
CA THR A 38 18.34 -14.71 -12.79
C THR A 38 16.91 -14.40 -12.34
N ILE A 39 16.73 -13.47 -11.39
CA ILE A 39 15.40 -13.09 -10.88
C ILE A 39 14.65 -12.32 -11.98
N LYS A 40 13.46 -12.81 -12.33
CA LYS A 40 12.62 -12.24 -13.40
C LYS A 40 11.68 -11.15 -12.91
N TYR A 41 11.22 -11.25 -11.67
CA TYR A 41 10.25 -10.32 -11.10
C TYR A 41 10.97 -9.13 -10.45
N VAL A 42 10.50 -7.92 -10.76
CA VAL A 42 11.18 -6.67 -10.38
C VAL A 42 11.13 -6.48 -8.86
N ASP A 43 9.99 -6.75 -8.23
CA ASP A 43 9.80 -6.73 -6.78
C ASP A 43 10.67 -7.76 -6.05
N GLU A 44 10.75 -8.99 -6.56
CA GLU A 44 11.64 -10.02 -6.01
C GLU A 44 13.11 -9.62 -6.15
N PHE A 45 13.50 -9.04 -7.29
CA PHE A 45 14.86 -8.57 -7.52
C PHE A 45 15.28 -7.50 -6.50
N TRP A 46 14.45 -6.47 -6.32
CA TRP A 46 14.73 -5.41 -5.36
C TRP A 46 14.66 -5.90 -3.92
N THR A 47 13.83 -6.90 -3.62
CA THR A 47 13.77 -7.53 -2.29
C THR A 47 15.03 -8.35 -2.01
N SER A 48 15.53 -9.11 -2.99
CA SER A 48 16.80 -9.83 -2.86
C SER A 48 17.98 -8.87 -2.73
N LEU A 49 17.98 -7.76 -3.47
CA LEU A 49 19.02 -6.74 -3.38
C LEU A 49 18.99 -5.99 -2.04
N TYR A 50 17.79 -5.76 -1.48
CA TYR A 50 17.63 -5.17 -0.14
C TYR A 50 18.25 -6.03 0.96
N ASN A 51 18.11 -7.36 0.84
CA ASN A 51 18.67 -8.34 1.78
C ASN A 51 20.08 -8.80 1.42
N TRP A 52 20.68 -8.25 0.35
CA TRP A 52 21.99 -8.66 -0.10
C TRP A 52 23.09 -8.01 0.74
N GLU A 53 23.83 -8.87 1.44
CA GLU A 53 24.94 -8.49 2.30
C GLU A 53 26.26 -8.81 1.61
N CYS A 54 27.18 -7.84 1.59
CA CYS A 54 28.53 -8.01 1.06
C CYS A 54 29.51 -7.45 2.09
N ASP A 55 30.42 -8.29 2.59
CA ASP A 55 31.43 -7.93 3.60
C ASP A 55 30.86 -7.38 4.92
N GLY A 56 29.69 -7.84 5.35
CA GLY A 56 29.06 -7.34 6.59
C GLY A 56 28.19 -6.10 6.41
N GLU A 57 28.07 -5.58 5.19
CA GLU A 57 27.33 -4.35 4.89
C GLU A 57 26.26 -4.53 3.80
N PHE A 58 25.10 -3.90 4.01
CA PHE A 58 24.01 -3.84 3.04
C PHE A 58 24.19 -2.64 2.10
N LYS A 59 25.08 -2.80 1.11
CA LYS A 59 25.54 -1.73 0.21
C LYS A 59 24.45 -1.13 -0.70
N PHE A 60 23.28 -1.74 -0.81
CA PHE A 60 22.18 -1.32 -1.70
C PHE A 60 20.83 -1.18 -0.98
N LYS A 61 20.83 -1.14 0.35
CA LYS A 61 19.59 -1.10 1.14
C LYS A 61 18.75 0.15 0.87
N ASN A 62 19.39 1.30 0.71
CA ASN A 62 18.69 2.58 0.57
C ASN A 62 18.04 2.68 -0.81
N VAL A 63 18.78 2.33 -1.87
CA VAL A 63 18.24 2.28 -3.23
C VAL A 63 17.13 1.24 -3.37
N ALA A 64 17.31 0.05 -2.80
CA ALA A 64 16.29 -1.00 -2.86
C ALA A 64 15.02 -0.60 -2.09
N SER A 65 15.15 -0.01 -0.90
CA SER A 65 13.99 0.50 -0.14
C SER A 65 13.26 1.59 -0.91
N PHE A 66 13.99 2.52 -1.53
CA PHE A 66 13.41 3.58 -2.34
C PHE A 66 12.62 3.03 -3.53
N VAL A 67 13.19 2.10 -4.28
CA VAL A 67 12.51 1.50 -5.44
C VAL A 67 11.31 0.66 -5.01
N LEU A 68 11.41 -0.12 -3.93
CA LEU A 68 10.26 -0.87 -3.40
C LEU A 68 9.09 0.05 -3.00
N LYS A 69 9.37 1.22 -2.41
CA LYS A 69 8.34 2.22 -2.12
C LYS A 69 7.70 2.76 -3.40
N ILE A 70 8.47 2.99 -4.46
CA ILE A 70 7.93 3.42 -5.76
C ILE A 70 7.06 2.31 -6.37
N LEU A 71 7.50 1.06 -6.31
CA LEU A 71 6.76 -0.10 -6.81
C LEU A 71 5.46 -0.37 -6.03
N SER A 72 5.39 0.08 -4.76
CA SER A 72 4.16 0.02 -3.97
C SER A 72 3.12 1.07 -4.37
N LEU A 73 3.51 2.08 -5.17
CA LEU A 73 2.55 3.04 -5.70
C LEU A 73 1.72 2.38 -6.82
N PRO A 74 0.40 2.60 -6.84
CA PRO A 74 -0.44 2.13 -7.94
C PRO A 74 0.06 2.73 -9.25
N HIS A 75 0.44 1.85 -10.18
CA HIS A 75 1.14 2.23 -11.41
C HIS A 75 0.23 2.94 -12.43
N SER A 76 -1.10 2.88 -12.26
CA SER A 76 -2.04 3.52 -13.19
C SER A 76 -3.45 3.73 -12.62
N SER A 77 -4.22 4.60 -13.27
CA SER A 77 -5.66 4.80 -13.00
C SER A 77 -6.50 3.54 -13.17
N VAL A 78 -6.00 2.52 -13.89
CA VAL A 78 -6.69 1.24 -14.10
C VAL A 78 -6.85 0.46 -12.77
N ASP A 79 -5.89 0.59 -11.86
CA ASP A 79 -6.00 -0.01 -10.53
C ASP A 79 -7.08 0.67 -9.69
N CYS A 80 -7.21 2.00 -9.81
CA CYS A 80 -8.31 2.76 -9.23
C CYS A 80 -9.66 2.33 -9.86
N GLU A 81 -9.74 2.19 -11.19
CA GLU A 81 -10.94 1.71 -11.88
C GLU A 81 -11.36 0.30 -11.44
N ARG A 82 -10.39 -0.58 -11.15
CA ARG A 82 -10.68 -1.91 -10.58
C ARG A 82 -11.30 -1.81 -9.19
N VAL A 83 -10.83 -0.90 -8.33
CA VAL A 83 -11.45 -0.63 -7.03
C VAL A 83 -12.84 -0.03 -7.20
N PHE A 84 -13.03 0.94 -8.10
CA PHE A 84 -14.34 1.51 -8.43
C PHE A 84 -15.32 0.45 -8.96
N SER A 85 -14.86 -0.50 -9.76
CA SER A 85 -15.70 -1.62 -10.21
C SER A 85 -16.14 -2.51 -9.06
N LYS A 86 -15.27 -2.79 -8.07
CA LYS A 86 -15.65 -3.54 -6.86
C LYS A 86 -16.65 -2.76 -6.02
N VAL A 87 -16.44 -1.47 -5.85
CA VAL A 87 -17.39 -0.57 -5.17
C VAL A 87 -18.75 -0.59 -5.88
N ASN A 88 -18.77 -0.55 -7.22
CA ASN A 88 -20.00 -0.66 -8.00
C ASN A 88 -20.68 -2.03 -7.88
N LEU A 89 -19.92 -3.13 -7.74
CA LEU A 89 -20.48 -4.45 -7.45
C LEU A 89 -21.07 -4.53 -6.05
N VAL A 90 -20.45 -3.88 -5.05
CA VAL A 90 -20.97 -3.79 -3.70
C VAL A 90 -22.23 -2.91 -3.64
N LYS A 91 -22.23 -1.79 -4.37
CA LYS A 91 -23.39 -0.94 -4.66
C LYS A 91 -24.29 -1.58 -5.74
N THR A 92 -24.83 -2.76 -5.44
CA THR A 92 -25.88 -3.35 -6.29
C THR A 92 -27.10 -2.40 -6.38
N LYS A 93 -27.85 -2.43 -7.50
CA LYS A 93 -29.03 -1.57 -7.74
C LYS A 93 -30.09 -1.62 -6.63
N VAL A 94 -30.09 -2.66 -5.79
CA VAL A 94 -31.02 -2.85 -4.66
C VAL A 94 -30.45 -2.29 -3.33
N ARG A 95 -29.14 -2.07 -3.23
CA ARG A 95 -28.43 -1.55 -2.04
C ARG A 95 -27.81 -0.16 -2.27
N ASN A 96 -28.57 0.77 -2.84
CA ASN A 96 -28.06 2.09 -3.24
C ASN A 96 -28.00 3.14 -2.10
N ARG A 97 -28.38 2.78 -0.86
CA ARG A 97 -28.31 3.63 0.35
C ARG A 97 -27.37 3.03 1.41
N LEU A 98 -26.18 2.61 1.01
CA LEU A 98 -25.11 2.32 1.99
C LEU A 98 -24.42 3.64 2.34
N GLN A 99 -24.32 3.94 3.63
CA GLN A 99 -23.45 5.01 4.13
C GLN A 99 -21.99 4.69 3.76
N VAL A 100 -21.16 5.72 3.57
CA VAL A 100 -19.78 5.57 3.07
C VAL A 100 -18.96 4.70 4.03
N GLU A 101 -19.20 4.85 5.32
CA GLU A 101 -18.58 4.09 6.40
C GLU A 101 -18.91 2.59 6.29
N SER A 102 -20.15 2.26 5.96
CA SER A 102 -20.59 0.87 5.74
C SER A 102 -19.98 0.27 4.46
N LEU A 103 -19.81 1.09 3.42
CA LEU A 103 -19.17 0.69 2.18
C LEU A 103 -17.68 0.41 2.38
N ASN A 104 -16.98 1.28 3.12
CA ASN A 104 -15.57 1.12 3.49
C ASN A 104 -15.37 -0.14 4.32
N GLY A 105 -16.21 -0.35 5.35
CA GLY A 105 -16.16 -1.57 6.16
C GLY A 105 -16.35 -2.85 5.33
N LEU A 106 -17.27 -2.84 4.37
CA LEU A 106 -17.49 -4.00 3.49
C LEU A 106 -16.34 -4.23 2.50
N LEU A 107 -15.77 -3.16 1.94
CA LEU A 107 -14.61 -3.25 1.06
C LEU A 107 -13.40 -3.81 1.81
N LEU A 108 -13.09 -3.27 2.98
CA LEU A 108 -11.99 -3.73 3.84
C LEU A 108 -12.19 -5.19 4.26
N SER A 109 -13.40 -5.56 4.67
CA SER A 109 -13.74 -6.94 5.03
C SER A 109 -13.56 -7.90 3.84
N SER A 110 -13.98 -7.47 2.64
CA SER A 110 -13.86 -8.28 1.42
C SER A 110 -12.39 -8.49 1.01
N GLU A 111 -11.53 -7.48 1.14
CA GLU A 111 -10.11 -7.62 0.85
C GLU A 111 -9.39 -8.42 1.93
N HIS A 112 -9.77 -8.28 3.21
CA HIS A 112 -9.20 -9.05 4.31
C HIS A 112 -9.43 -10.56 4.15
N ILE A 113 -10.63 -10.94 3.68
CA ILE A 113 -10.99 -12.35 3.50
C ILE A 113 -10.47 -12.90 2.17
N LYS A 114 -10.06 -12.08 1.19
CA LYS A 114 -9.69 -12.48 -0.19
C LYS A 114 -8.64 -13.59 -0.29
N GLY A 115 -7.77 -13.77 0.71
CA GLY A 115 -6.79 -14.86 0.79
C GLY A 115 -7.31 -16.17 1.38
N THR A 116 -8.56 -16.20 1.86
CA THR A 116 -9.20 -17.33 2.54
C THR A 116 -10.67 -17.44 2.09
N THR A 117 -11.36 -18.52 2.47
CA THR A 117 -12.82 -18.57 2.33
C THR A 117 -13.47 -18.16 3.63
N CYS A 118 -14.73 -17.71 3.59
CA CYS A 118 -15.51 -17.41 4.79
C CYS A 118 -15.63 -18.60 5.76
N ILE A 119 -15.39 -19.82 5.27
CA ILE A 119 -15.41 -21.07 6.04
C ILE A 119 -14.10 -21.27 6.81
N HIS A 120 -12.98 -20.79 6.28
CA HIS A 120 -11.64 -20.94 6.87
C HIS A 120 -11.15 -19.66 7.56
N PHE A 121 -11.99 -18.63 7.62
CA PHE A 121 -11.67 -17.41 8.32
C PHE A 121 -11.60 -17.67 9.82
N ASN A 122 -10.41 -17.52 10.41
CA ASN A 122 -10.20 -17.62 11.84
C ASN A 122 -9.97 -16.22 12.43
N PRO A 123 -10.97 -15.64 13.13
CA PRO A 123 -10.84 -14.30 13.69
C PRO A 123 -9.72 -14.24 14.73
N THR A 124 -8.99 -13.12 14.75
CA THR A 124 -7.99 -12.87 15.80
C THR A 124 -8.69 -12.59 17.12
N LYS A 125 -8.00 -12.83 18.24
CA LYS A 125 -8.52 -12.54 19.58
C LYS A 125 -8.96 -11.07 19.71
N LEU A 126 -8.21 -10.15 19.11
CA LEU A 126 -8.56 -8.73 19.08
C LEU A 126 -9.92 -8.48 18.40
N MET A 127 -10.21 -9.14 17.27
CA MET A 127 -11.50 -8.98 16.59
C MET A 127 -12.67 -9.49 17.43
N ILE A 128 -12.46 -10.58 18.17
CA ILE A 128 -13.47 -11.14 19.09
C ILE A 128 -13.67 -10.19 20.27
N ASP A 129 -12.59 -9.68 20.86
CA ASP A 129 -12.64 -8.74 21.98
C ASP A 129 -13.30 -7.39 21.57
N SER A 130 -13.18 -7.00 20.29
CA SER A 130 -13.86 -5.84 19.71
C SER A 130 -15.35 -6.05 19.43
N MET A 131 -15.86 -7.29 19.44
CA MET A 131 -17.30 -7.58 19.33
C MET A 131 -18.01 -7.36 20.68
N ASN A 132 -17.96 -6.13 21.18
CA ASN A 132 -18.66 -5.73 22.40
C ASN A 132 -19.49 -4.46 22.14
N VAL A 133 -20.25 -4.01 23.15
CA VAL A 133 -21.20 -2.89 23.02
C VAL A 133 -20.53 -1.60 22.54
N THR A 134 -19.23 -1.40 22.80
CA THR A 134 -18.50 -0.21 22.34
C THR A 134 -18.36 -0.15 20.82
N MET A 135 -18.55 -1.25 20.09
CA MET A 135 -18.56 -1.28 18.63
C MET A 135 -19.60 -0.31 18.03
N TYR A 136 -20.75 -0.14 18.68
CA TYR A 136 -21.81 0.78 18.23
C TYR A 136 -21.59 2.23 18.67
N HIS A 137 -20.60 2.46 19.54
CA HIS A 137 -20.21 3.78 20.04
C HIS A 137 -18.90 4.26 19.40
N TYR A 138 -18.49 3.64 18.30
CA TYR A 138 -17.32 4.06 17.55
C TYR A 138 -17.57 5.44 16.92
N GLU A 139 -16.85 6.43 17.42
CA GLU A 139 -16.72 7.74 16.78
C GLU A 139 -15.42 7.71 15.95
N PRO A 140 -15.48 7.97 14.63
CA PRO A 140 -14.29 8.00 13.80
C PRO A 140 -13.32 9.04 14.34
N THR A 141 -12.04 8.67 14.45
CA THR A 141 -11.01 9.63 14.86
C THR A 141 -10.78 10.66 13.76
N GLU A 142 -10.42 11.90 14.10
CA GLU A 142 -10.19 12.99 13.12
C GLU A 142 -9.18 12.59 12.01
N THR A 143 -8.27 11.67 12.32
CA THR A 143 -7.31 11.04 11.40
C THR A 143 -7.95 10.19 10.30
N GLU A 144 -9.05 9.48 10.58
CA GLU A 144 -9.76 8.62 9.62
C GLU A 144 -10.66 9.46 8.70
N ILE A 145 -11.28 10.52 9.25
CA ILE A 145 -12.11 11.48 8.49
C ILE A 145 -11.27 12.21 7.42
N SER A 146 -10.01 12.54 7.72
CA SER A 146 -9.13 13.22 6.76
C SER A 146 -8.77 12.36 5.55
N ASN A 147 -8.68 11.03 5.72
CA ASN A 147 -8.35 10.10 4.64
C ASN A 147 -9.57 9.84 3.73
N ASP A 148 -10.78 9.74 4.31
CA ASP A 148 -12.01 9.53 3.54
C ASP A 148 -12.41 10.75 2.70
N VAL A 149 -12.16 11.98 3.16
CA VAL A 149 -12.49 13.20 2.40
C VAL A 149 -11.56 13.39 1.18
N VAL A 150 -10.33 12.88 1.24
CA VAL A 150 -9.36 13.01 0.13
C VAL A 150 -9.69 12.06 -1.04
N GLU A 151 -10.33 10.91 -0.79
CA GLU A 151 -10.68 9.95 -1.86
C GLU A 151 -12.00 10.26 -2.61
N PHE A 152 -12.91 11.05 -2.02
CA PHE A 152 -14.20 11.38 -2.65
C PHE A 152 -14.34 12.85 -3.10
N GLY A 153 -13.31 13.67 -2.86
CA GLY A 153 -13.27 15.07 -3.28
C GLY A 153 -12.95 15.24 -4.77
N ASN A 154 -13.98 15.13 -5.62
CA ASN A 154 -14.21 15.85 -6.90
C ASN A 154 -14.72 14.92 -8.01
N PHE A 155 -15.99 14.53 -7.91
CA PHE A 155 -16.80 14.21 -9.09
C PHE A 155 -18.13 14.95 -8.98
N THR A 156 -18.14 16.19 -9.45
CA THR A 156 -19.36 16.84 -9.92
C THR A 156 -19.08 17.57 -11.22
N SER A 157 -19.76 17.09 -12.28
CA SER A 157 -19.99 17.68 -13.61
C SER A 157 -18.81 17.74 -14.58
#